data_AF-A0A4V5N474-F1
#
_entry.id   AF-A0A4V5N474-F1
#
_cell.length_a   1.000
_cell.length_b   1.000
_cell.length_c   1.000
_cell.angle_alpha   90.00
_cell.angle_beta   90.00
_cell.angle_gamma   90.00
#
_symmetry.space_group_name_H-M   'P 1'
#
loop_
_entity.id
_entity.type
_entity.pdbx_description
1 polymer ?
#
loop_
_entity_poly.entity_id
_entity_poly.type
_entity_poly.pdbx_seq_one_letter_code
_entity_poly.pdbx_strand_id
1 'polypeptide(L)'
;MVGDPLTLLPPEIVLRILDFTPVSGLASLLATSKAWYAFIEDRHQDAIYSAKTTHPEGAHDFDFLKNTNSFAKFFKDTSSWKDLCKRQTLLPRNWNRECPQTKESVVQVGNDPVWRFRPDFKRRIFVSTSQAGGLNVTSMDTGELLWRLPSTLVTDAPGVRPYAHLEYEDGTAVFDREGDAVEVWRHNDEKPWDQRGEFVSVAVLPHDCQTRGFQLSFKTLCVVSTQGEGFVYDFSVTPPRLSIHLEIENDAVGHLDQDQEAVMYSMGTRGYHIYNKASGKFIGAIQPRKCEALYHLRHPSSPTATSYSDARHGPTQRIFPPLHPSNTRLKSIKLESGPLPSSFNDEHAPLAEDEWGAGMLCEGIMAGVSRHGRVFICSDWRKYLEAGDGKAGASVVECESDGTSFDLGGWLSVKGHRVMFEIQDRVYVLALDDEGRMQDPESITKGNYSLRTSSAPQLAVPVSFMGLYDDCIMHTYTTLGWRHQTSALAAQHGAQQHDGPSRIFPTKAIRIISFAPDLEDDEKPELWQPETEMSSSERAGNGLLQLVGMLDGVPDSDDGDGDEEEEGEEDDFVDMMLGSSS
;
A
#
# COMPACT_ATOMS: atom_id res chain seq x y z
N MET A 1 37.43 27.42 -37.23
CA MET A 1 37.74 26.30 -36.33
C MET A 1 36.90 26.45 -35.10
N VAL A 2 36.11 25.43 -34.74
CA VAL A 2 35.42 25.38 -33.45
C VAL A 2 36.44 24.83 -32.45
N GLY A 3 36.87 25.63 -31.48
CA GLY A 3 37.84 25.20 -30.45
C GLY A 3 37.17 24.56 -29.25
N ASP A 4 37.91 23.74 -28.51
CA ASP A 4 37.42 23.07 -27.29
C ASP A 4 37.02 24.11 -26.23
N PRO A 5 35.77 24.12 -25.73
CA PRO A 5 35.32 25.04 -24.69
C PRO A 5 36.24 25.08 -23.47
N LEU A 6 36.87 23.96 -23.08
CA LEU A 6 37.83 23.92 -21.96
C LEU A 6 39.08 24.78 -22.18
N THR A 7 39.39 25.10 -23.43
CA THR A 7 40.55 25.93 -23.82
C THR A 7 40.17 27.38 -24.10
N LEU A 8 38.90 27.65 -24.34
CA LEU A 8 38.39 28.96 -24.76
C LEU A 8 37.67 29.71 -23.64
N LEU A 9 37.09 28.99 -22.68
CA LEU A 9 36.23 29.56 -21.64
C LEU A 9 36.86 29.38 -20.26
N PRO A 10 36.62 30.32 -19.32
CA PRO A 10 36.94 30.12 -17.91
C PRO A 10 36.19 28.90 -17.32
N PRO A 11 36.79 28.17 -16.34
CA PRO A 11 36.16 27.02 -15.69
C PRO A 11 34.74 27.27 -15.18
N GLU A 12 34.47 28.47 -14.64
CA GLU A 12 33.18 28.85 -14.08
C GLU A 12 32.09 28.91 -15.15
N ILE A 13 32.44 29.37 -16.36
CA ILE A 13 31.51 29.39 -17.50
C ILE A 13 31.26 27.98 -18.00
N VAL A 14 32.28 27.12 -18.02
CA VAL A 14 32.11 25.71 -18.37
C VAL A 14 31.19 25.02 -17.36
N LEU A 15 31.40 25.21 -16.06
CA LEU A 15 30.51 24.68 -15.02
C LEU A 15 29.07 25.15 -15.21
N ARG A 16 28.87 26.44 -15.50
CA ARG A 16 27.54 26.99 -15.78
C ARG A 16 26.90 26.39 -17.03
N ILE A 17 27.67 26.02 -18.05
CA ILE A 17 27.17 25.28 -19.21
C ILE A 17 26.77 23.86 -18.81
N LEU A 18 27.58 23.20 -17.96
CA LEU A 18 27.29 21.87 -17.46
C LEU A 18 26.03 21.82 -16.59
N ASP A 19 25.64 22.92 -15.92
CA ASP A 19 24.34 23.02 -15.22
C ASP A 19 23.15 22.71 -16.12
N PHE A 20 23.23 23.01 -17.42
CA PHE A 20 22.17 22.71 -18.40
C PHE A 20 22.34 21.36 -19.11
N THR A 21 23.44 20.65 -18.85
CA THR A 21 23.73 19.36 -19.48
C THR A 21 23.07 18.22 -18.69
N PRO A 22 22.30 17.31 -19.31
CA PRO A 22 21.75 16.16 -18.61
C PRO A 22 22.86 15.20 -18.17
N VAL A 23 22.58 14.33 -17.20
CA VAL A 23 23.55 13.34 -16.68
C VAL A 23 24.12 12.44 -17.79
N SER A 24 23.29 12.07 -18.78
CA SER A 24 23.73 11.33 -19.97
C SER A 24 24.73 12.11 -20.83
N GLY A 25 24.58 13.44 -20.91
CA GLY A 25 25.52 14.33 -21.58
C GLY A 25 26.86 14.42 -20.83
N LEU A 26 26.83 14.47 -19.49
CA LEU A 26 28.04 14.39 -18.68
C LEU A 26 28.78 13.08 -18.90
N ALA A 27 28.08 11.95 -18.86
CA ALA A 27 28.66 10.64 -19.16
C ALA A 27 29.29 10.58 -20.56
N SER A 28 28.66 11.22 -21.55
CA SER A 28 29.22 11.32 -22.90
C SER A 28 30.49 12.17 -22.93
N LEU A 29 30.52 13.31 -22.22
CA LEU A 29 31.68 14.19 -22.13
C LEU A 29 32.89 13.49 -21.50
N LEU A 30 32.68 12.66 -20.47
CA LEU A 30 33.74 11.85 -19.86
C LEU A 30 34.47 10.95 -20.87
N ALA A 31 33.77 10.49 -21.90
CA ALA A 31 34.32 9.65 -22.95
C ALA A 31 34.97 10.42 -24.12
N THR A 32 34.90 11.76 -24.14
CA THR A 32 35.39 12.57 -25.27
C THR A 32 36.90 12.80 -25.24
N SER A 33 37.46 13.16 -24.09
CA SER A 33 38.89 13.49 -23.95
C SER A 33 39.35 13.38 -22.50
N LYS A 34 40.67 13.19 -22.31
CA LYS A 34 41.28 13.21 -20.97
C LYS A 34 41.11 14.55 -20.25
N ALA A 35 40.99 15.65 -21.01
CA ALA A 35 40.80 16.98 -20.43
C ALA A 35 39.38 17.11 -19.84
N TRP A 36 38.36 16.63 -20.54
CA TRP A 36 36.99 16.59 -20.03
C TRP A 36 36.84 15.63 -18.85
N TYR A 37 37.46 14.45 -18.93
CA TYR A 37 37.52 13.53 -17.80
C TYR A 37 38.13 14.21 -16.56
N ALA A 38 39.33 14.78 -16.67
CA ALA A 38 40.00 15.43 -15.53
C ALA A 38 39.23 16.66 -15.02
N PHE A 39 38.56 17.41 -15.90
CA PHE A 39 37.73 18.53 -15.48
C PHE A 39 36.53 18.07 -14.64
N ILE A 40 35.81 17.03 -15.08
CA ILE A 40 34.59 16.55 -14.43
C ILE A 40 34.89 15.65 -13.23
N GLU A 41 35.75 14.63 -13.37
CA GLU A 41 35.98 13.62 -12.34
C GLU A 41 37.00 14.05 -11.29
N ASP A 42 38.11 14.67 -11.71
CA ASP A 42 39.22 14.94 -10.80
C ASP A 42 39.08 16.29 -10.09
N ARG A 43 38.58 17.32 -10.78
CA ARG A 43 38.63 18.71 -10.29
C ARG A 43 37.30 19.25 -9.77
N HIS A 44 36.20 18.93 -10.44
CA HIS A 44 34.92 19.59 -10.19
C HIS A 44 33.75 18.62 -9.95
N GLN A 45 34.04 17.37 -9.57
CA GLN A 45 33.05 16.31 -9.39
C GLN A 45 31.92 16.73 -8.46
N ASP A 46 32.26 17.20 -7.26
CA ASP A 46 31.26 17.56 -6.25
C ASP A 46 30.34 18.68 -6.74
N ALA A 47 30.90 19.78 -7.28
CA ALA A 47 30.11 20.91 -7.77
C ALA A 47 29.19 20.53 -8.94
N ILE A 48 29.67 19.67 -9.85
CA ILE A 48 28.88 19.22 -10.99
C ILE A 48 27.76 18.29 -10.53
N TYR A 49 28.07 17.26 -9.74
CA TYR A 49 27.08 16.25 -9.37
C TYR A 49 26.11 16.72 -8.29
N SER A 50 26.53 17.60 -7.36
CA SER A 50 25.60 18.20 -6.40
C SER A 50 24.49 18.98 -7.12
N ALA A 51 24.86 19.74 -8.17
CA ALA A 51 23.91 20.47 -9.02
C ALA A 51 23.00 19.56 -9.87
N LYS A 52 23.26 18.24 -9.93
CA LYS A 52 22.44 17.23 -10.62
C LYS A 52 21.63 16.34 -9.67
N THR A 53 21.75 16.57 -8.38
CA THR A 53 21.07 15.79 -7.35
C THR A 53 20.02 16.62 -6.64
N THR A 54 18.90 15.99 -6.30
CA THR A 54 17.89 16.60 -5.44
C THR A 54 18.32 16.43 -3.98
N HIS A 55 18.51 17.55 -3.28
CA HIS A 55 18.86 17.59 -1.87
C HIS A 55 18.36 18.89 -1.23
N PRO A 56 18.25 18.98 0.11
CA PRO A 56 17.91 20.23 0.79
C PRO A 56 18.89 21.36 0.45
N GLU A 57 18.38 22.59 0.41
CA GLU A 57 19.24 23.77 0.23
C GLU A 57 20.28 23.86 1.35
N GLY A 58 21.54 24.09 0.97
CA GLY A 58 22.65 24.18 1.93
C GLY A 58 23.12 22.83 2.50
N ALA A 59 22.66 21.69 1.98
CA ALA A 59 23.20 20.39 2.36
C ALA A 59 24.69 20.30 2.01
N HIS A 60 25.53 20.08 3.02
CA HIS A 60 26.98 19.87 2.88
C HIS A 60 27.38 18.40 3.05
N ASP A 61 26.48 17.57 3.58
CA ASP A 61 26.66 16.15 3.82
C ASP A 61 25.40 15.36 3.38
N PHE A 62 25.42 14.05 3.62
CA PHE A 62 24.36 13.11 3.21
C PHE A 62 23.42 12.73 4.36
N ASP A 63 23.43 13.44 5.49
CA ASP A 63 22.63 13.05 6.67
C ASP A 63 21.13 13.10 6.41
N PHE A 64 20.68 13.95 5.47
CA PHE A 64 19.28 14.01 5.05
C PHE A 64 18.75 12.68 4.48
N LEU A 65 19.63 11.80 3.98
CA LEU A 65 19.26 10.49 3.46
C LEU A 65 18.78 9.53 4.58
N LYS A 66 19.07 9.82 5.85
CA LYS A 66 18.57 9.05 7.00
C LYS A 66 17.05 9.11 7.13
N ASN A 67 16.41 10.12 6.54
CA ASN A 67 14.95 10.30 6.54
C ASN A 67 14.26 9.68 5.32
N THR A 68 14.98 8.90 4.51
CA THR A 68 14.39 8.21 3.35
C THR A 68 13.49 7.07 3.80
N ASN A 69 12.34 6.92 3.13
CA ASN A 69 11.41 5.81 3.32
C ASN A 69 11.82 4.65 2.41
N SER A 70 13.03 4.14 2.63
CA SER A 70 13.65 3.10 1.81
C SER A 70 13.63 1.75 2.52
N PHE A 71 12.96 0.76 1.93
CA PHE A 71 12.96 -0.60 2.43
C PHE A 71 14.30 -1.29 2.17
N ALA A 72 14.87 -1.12 0.96
CA ALA A 72 16.11 -1.78 0.55
C ALA A 72 17.38 -1.08 1.07
N LYS A 73 17.22 0.00 1.84
CA LYS A 73 18.33 0.85 2.31
C LYS A 73 19.15 1.39 1.14
N PHE A 74 18.46 1.73 0.03
CA PHE A 74 19.06 2.04 -1.26
C PHE A 74 19.98 3.27 -1.24
N PHE A 75 19.75 4.22 -0.33
CA PHE A 75 20.60 5.40 -0.15
C PHE A 75 21.62 5.27 1.00
N LYS A 76 21.65 4.13 1.66
CA LYS A 76 22.59 3.88 2.76
C LYS A 76 24.01 3.85 2.22
N ASP A 77 24.94 4.36 3.03
CA ASP A 77 26.37 4.36 2.76
C ASP A 77 26.74 5.17 1.49
N THR A 78 25.92 6.16 1.13
CA THR A 78 26.20 7.11 0.03
C THR A 78 27.48 7.89 0.34
N SER A 79 28.47 7.79 -0.53
CA SER A 79 29.83 8.26 -0.26
C SER A 79 30.22 9.57 -0.95
N SER A 80 29.50 9.97 -2.00
CA SER A 80 29.78 11.19 -2.76
C SER A 80 28.54 11.71 -3.50
N TRP A 81 28.60 12.94 -4.00
CA TRP A 81 27.53 13.53 -4.82
C TRP A 81 27.32 12.77 -6.12
N LYS A 82 28.39 12.21 -6.71
CA LYS A 82 28.31 11.35 -7.88
C LYS A 82 27.58 10.04 -7.57
N ASP A 83 27.86 9.42 -6.43
CA ASP A 83 27.14 8.21 -5.99
C ASP A 83 25.64 8.51 -5.76
N LEU A 84 25.33 9.62 -5.10
CA LEU A 84 23.94 10.06 -4.94
C LEU A 84 23.27 10.30 -6.30
N CYS A 85 23.94 10.97 -7.24
CA CYS A 85 23.45 11.21 -8.59
C CYS A 85 23.18 9.88 -9.33
N LYS A 86 24.08 8.90 -9.21
CA LYS A 86 23.89 7.55 -9.76
C LYS A 86 22.62 6.93 -9.19
N ARG A 87 22.45 6.91 -7.86
CA ARG A 87 21.29 6.32 -7.18
C ARG A 87 19.98 7.01 -7.57
N GLN A 88 19.95 8.35 -7.53
CA GLN A 88 18.79 9.16 -7.92
C GLN A 88 18.49 9.09 -9.43
N THR A 89 19.43 8.65 -10.26
CA THR A 89 19.16 8.37 -11.69
C THR A 89 18.62 6.95 -11.89
N LEU A 90 19.25 5.96 -11.26
CA LEU A 90 18.95 4.54 -11.48
C LEU A 90 17.58 4.13 -10.94
N LEU A 91 17.20 4.64 -9.77
CA LEU A 91 15.95 4.25 -9.13
C LEU A 91 14.71 4.74 -9.92
N PRO A 92 14.54 6.03 -10.23
CA PRO A 92 13.45 6.50 -11.10
C PRO A 92 13.48 5.84 -12.47
N ARG A 93 14.66 5.60 -13.05
CA ARG A 93 14.78 4.87 -14.31
C ARG A 93 14.15 3.49 -14.23
N ASN A 94 14.34 2.75 -13.13
CA ASN A 94 13.72 1.44 -12.96
C ASN A 94 12.21 1.55 -12.73
N TRP A 95 11.76 2.47 -11.87
CA TRP A 95 10.34 2.78 -11.66
C TRP A 95 9.61 3.10 -12.98
N ASN A 96 10.25 3.83 -13.88
CA ASN A 96 9.64 4.30 -15.14
C ASN A 96 9.66 3.25 -16.26
N ARG A 97 10.31 2.10 -16.08
CA ARG A 97 10.27 1.02 -17.08
C ARG A 97 8.85 0.46 -17.22
N GLU A 98 8.52 0.02 -18.43
CA GLU A 98 7.28 -0.73 -18.68
C GLU A 98 7.23 -2.05 -17.88
N CYS A 99 8.37 -2.72 -17.79
CA CYS A 99 8.58 -3.91 -16.96
C CYS A 99 9.73 -3.66 -15.96
N PRO A 100 9.46 -3.03 -14.81
CA PRO A 100 10.47 -2.77 -13.78
C PRO A 100 11.10 -4.06 -13.27
N GLN A 101 12.40 -4.01 -12.98
CA GLN A 101 13.10 -5.10 -12.32
C GLN A 101 12.87 -4.97 -10.81
N THR A 102 12.24 -5.98 -10.21
CA THR A 102 11.82 -5.93 -8.82
C THR A 102 12.45 -7.02 -7.98
N LYS A 103 12.49 -6.85 -6.66
CA LYS A 103 12.76 -7.91 -5.68
C LYS A 103 11.57 -8.01 -4.73
N GLU A 104 11.23 -9.22 -4.30
CA GLU A 104 10.04 -9.47 -3.48
C GLU A 104 10.40 -10.06 -2.12
N SER A 105 9.69 -9.59 -1.10
CA SER A 105 9.68 -10.16 0.24
C SER A 105 8.25 -10.33 0.72
N VAL A 106 7.98 -11.42 1.44
CA VAL A 106 6.69 -11.66 2.09
C VAL A 106 6.95 -11.96 3.56
N VAL A 107 6.38 -11.13 4.44
CA VAL A 107 6.54 -11.21 5.89
C VAL A 107 5.25 -11.75 6.49
N GLN A 108 5.27 -13.02 6.89
CA GLN A 108 4.23 -13.61 7.72
C GLN A 108 4.42 -13.14 9.17
N VAL A 109 3.40 -12.52 9.75
CA VAL A 109 3.43 -12.03 11.14
C VAL A 109 2.75 -13.04 12.05
N GLY A 110 3.53 -13.87 12.74
CA GLY A 110 2.98 -14.91 13.61
C GLY A 110 2.08 -15.90 12.86
N ASN A 111 1.01 -16.36 13.51
CA ASN A 111 0.02 -17.26 12.89
C ASN A 111 -1.29 -16.55 12.52
N ASP A 112 -1.50 -15.33 13.02
CA ASP A 112 -2.77 -14.62 12.86
C ASP A 112 -2.71 -13.73 11.61
N PRO A 113 -3.76 -13.72 10.75
CA PRO A 113 -3.78 -12.90 9.56
C PRO A 113 -3.65 -11.41 9.90
N VAL A 114 -2.75 -10.71 9.20
CA VAL A 114 -2.58 -9.26 9.33
C VAL A 114 -3.87 -8.55 8.91
N TRP A 115 -4.30 -7.57 9.69
CA TRP A 115 -5.38 -6.65 9.30
C TRP A 115 -4.81 -5.36 8.74
N ARG A 116 -4.25 -4.48 9.58
CA ARG A 116 -3.59 -3.25 9.12
C ARG A 116 -2.12 -3.30 9.49
N PHE A 117 -1.27 -2.61 8.75
CA PHE A 117 0.12 -2.40 9.17
C PHE A 117 0.63 -1.04 8.73
N ARG A 118 1.64 -0.54 9.44
CA ARG A 118 2.36 0.69 9.11
C ARG A 118 3.88 0.45 9.27
N PRO A 119 4.71 0.83 8.30
CA PRO A 119 6.16 0.74 8.42
C PRO A 119 6.75 1.95 9.15
N ASP A 120 7.76 1.71 9.99
CA ASP A 120 8.72 2.71 10.45
C ASP A 120 10.09 2.40 9.84
N PHE A 121 10.51 3.20 8.85
CA PHE A 121 11.79 3.03 8.17
C PHE A 121 12.98 3.45 9.04
N LYS A 122 12.79 4.42 9.93
CA LYS A 122 13.82 4.91 10.87
C LYS A 122 14.14 3.85 11.91
N ARG A 123 13.13 3.21 12.50
CA ARG A 123 13.28 2.13 13.49
C ARG A 123 13.37 0.74 12.86
N ARG A 124 13.19 0.62 11.54
CA ARG A 124 13.19 -0.65 10.80
C ARG A 124 12.23 -1.67 11.39
N ILE A 125 10.98 -1.25 11.60
CA ILE A 125 9.90 -2.11 12.13
C ILE A 125 8.62 -1.99 11.30
N PHE A 126 7.79 -3.02 11.35
CA PHE A 126 6.38 -2.98 10.98
C PHE A 126 5.56 -3.03 12.26
N VAL A 127 4.60 -2.11 12.41
CA VAL A 127 3.56 -2.19 13.43
C VAL A 127 2.30 -2.71 12.76
N SER A 128 1.69 -3.77 13.25
CA SER A 128 0.49 -4.36 12.63
C SER A 128 -0.57 -4.80 13.63
N THR A 129 -1.84 -4.67 13.25
CA THR A 129 -2.98 -5.28 13.93
C THR A 129 -3.40 -6.56 13.20
N SER A 130 -4.18 -7.42 13.85
CA SER A 130 -4.64 -8.69 13.27
C SER A 130 -6.16 -8.78 13.17
N GLN A 131 -6.63 -9.61 12.23
CA GLN A 131 -8.02 -10.06 12.15
C GLN A 131 -8.47 -10.79 13.43
N ALA A 132 -7.55 -11.43 14.15
CA ALA A 132 -7.82 -12.07 15.45
C ALA A 132 -7.64 -11.14 16.66
N GLY A 133 -7.28 -9.87 16.41
CA GLY A 133 -6.92 -8.90 17.44
C GLY A 133 -5.46 -9.00 17.87
N GLY A 134 -5.05 -8.11 18.77
CA GLY A 134 -3.65 -7.92 19.14
C GLY A 134 -2.90 -6.99 18.18
N LEU A 135 -1.75 -6.53 18.65
CA LEU A 135 -0.82 -5.70 17.90
C LEU A 135 0.56 -6.32 17.95
N ASN A 136 1.24 -6.36 16.80
CA ASN A 136 2.54 -6.97 16.62
C ASN A 136 3.54 -5.93 16.13
N VAL A 137 4.76 -6.02 16.64
CA VAL A 137 5.89 -5.23 16.14
C VAL A 137 6.93 -6.20 15.58
N THR A 138 7.17 -6.12 14.28
CA THR A 138 7.99 -7.06 13.53
C THR A 138 9.19 -6.33 12.94
N SER A 139 10.37 -6.94 13.01
CA SER A 139 11.60 -6.42 12.40
C SER A 139 11.46 -6.31 10.88
N MET A 140 11.63 -5.12 10.33
CA MET A 140 11.68 -4.91 8.87
C MET A 140 12.90 -5.56 8.23
N ASP A 141 13.94 -5.88 9.01
CA ASP A 141 15.22 -6.43 8.54
C ASP A 141 15.37 -7.94 8.70
N THR A 142 14.54 -8.58 9.51
CA THR A 142 14.63 -10.03 9.77
C THR A 142 13.29 -10.75 9.63
N GLY A 143 12.18 -9.99 9.59
CA GLY A 143 10.83 -10.55 9.65
C GLY A 143 10.47 -11.15 11.01
N GLU A 144 11.32 -11.01 12.03
CA GLU A 144 11.07 -11.57 13.36
C GLU A 144 10.14 -10.69 14.20
N LEU A 145 9.28 -11.33 14.97
CA LEU A 145 8.43 -10.65 15.95
C LEU A 145 9.30 -10.13 17.12
N LEU A 146 9.30 -8.82 17.34
CA LEU A 146 10.05 -8.14 18.39
C LEU A 146 9.22 -7.95 19.65
N TRP A 147 7.94 -7.59 19.50
CA TRP A 147 7.05 -7.30 20.61
C TRP A 147 5.58 -7.50 20.21
N ARG A 148 4.70 -7.71 21.19
CA ARG A 148 3.26 -7.87 20.97
C ARG A 148 2.43 -7.34 22.13
N LEU A 149 1.24 -6.85 21.80
CA LEU A 149 0.12 -6.64 22.71
C LEU A 149 -0.95 -7.73 22.42
N PRO A 150 -1.53 -8.38 23.44
CA PRO A 150 -2.46 -9.49 23.23
C PRO A 150 -3.78 -9.03 22.61
N SER A 151 -4.52 -10.01 22.08
CA SER A 151 -5.91 -9.80 21.67
C SER A 151 -6.83 -9.73 22.88
N THR A 152 -7.84 -8.85 22.82
CA THR A 152 -8.91 -8.79 23.84
C THR A 152 -9.72 -10.09 23.92
N LEU A 153 -9.66 -10.96 22.90
CA LEU A 153 -10.31 -12.28 22.92
C LEU A 153 -9.60 -13.31 23.81
N VAL A 154 -8.33 -13.08 24.16
CA VAL A 154 -7.48 -14.06 24.82
C VAL A 154 -7.23 -13.72 26.29
N THR A 155 -7.27 -12.44 26.64
CA THR A 155 -6.92 -11.97 27.99
C THR A 155 -7.84 -10.82 28.41
N ASP A 156 -8.22 -10.79 29.68
CA ASP A 156 -8.95 -9.65 30.30
C ASP A 156 -8.05 -8.41 30.54
N ALA A 157 -6.77 -8.50 30.18
CA ALA A 157 -5.81 -7.40 30.26
C ALA A 157 -5.97 -6.41 29.08
N PRO A 158 -5.36 -5.20 29.14
CA PRO A 158 -5.32 -4.29 28.00
C PRO A 158 -4.80 -5.00 26.75
N GLY A 159 -5.58 -4.93 25.68
CA GLY A 159 -5.34 -5.65 24.44
C GLY A 159 -5.95 -4.91 23.25
N VAL A 160 -5.72 -5.42 22.05
CA VAL A 160 -6.28 -4.85 20.82
C VAL A 160 -7.40 -5.74 20.30
N ARG A 161 -8.54 -5.13 19.97
CA ARG A 161 -9.70 -5.86 19.43
C ARG A 161 -9.43 -6.44 18.04
N PRO A 162 -10.14 -7.50 17.64
CA PRO A 162 -10.19 -7.95 16.24
C PRO A 162 -10.48 -6.81 15.27
N TYR A 163 -9.77 -6.79 14.14
CA TYR A 163 -9.97 -5.81 13.06
C TYR A 163 -9.79 -4.33 13.48
N ALA A 164 -9.04 -4.05 14.54
CA ALA A 164 -8.73 -2.68 14.95
C ALA A 164 -7.98 -1.93 13.83
N HIS A 165 -8.46 -0.74 13.48
CA HIS A 165 -7.79 0.18 12.59
C HIS A 165 -6.47 0.64 13.25
N LEU A 166 -5.47 0.91 12.42
CA LEU A 166 -4.13 1.27 12.88
C LEU A 166 -3.59 2.46 12.10
N GLU A 167 -3.28 3.50 12.84
CA GLU A 167 -2.52 4.65 12.38
C GLU A 167 -1.18 4.71 13.10
N TYR A 168 -0.15 5.20 12.41
CA TYR A 168 1.20 5.26 12.96
C TYR A 168 2.00 6.40 12.34
N GLU A 169 2.68 7.18 13.19
CA GLU A 169 3.61 8.22 12.78
C GLU A 169 4.74 8.36 13.81
N ASP A 170 6.00 8.28 13.35
CA ASP A 170 7.25 8.47 14.11
C ASP A 170 7.21 7.98 15.57
N GLY A 171 7.09 6.67 15.78
CA GLY A 171 7.08 6.10 17.12
C GLY A 171 5.74 6.16 17.85
N THR A 172 4.69 6.74 17.26
CA THR A 172 3.35 6.78 17.87
C THR A 172 2.39 5.90 17.10
N ALA A 173 1.76 4.95 17.79
CA ALA A 173 0.69 4.11 17.26
C ALA A 173 -0.66 4.55 17.85
N VAL A 174 -1.68 4.62 17.01
CA VAL A 174 -3.07 4.87 17.40
C VAL A 174 -3.95 3.78 16.82
N PHE A 175 -4.79 3.19 17.67
CA PHE A 175 -5.78 2.21 17.23
C PHE A 175 -7.08 2.41 18.00
N ASP A 176 -8.19 2.04 17.37
CA ASP A 176 -9.49 2.10 18.04
C ASP A 176 -9.69 0.90 18.96
N ARG A 177 -10.53 1.12 19.96
CA ARG A 177 -10.97 0.12 20.94
C ARG A 177 -12.47 -0.06 20.84
N GLU A 178 -13.01 -1.01 21.59
CA GLU A 178 -14.45 -1.06 21.79
C GLU A 178 -14.91 0.18 22.58
N GLY A 179 -15.96 0.84 22.09
CA GLY A 179 -16.46 2.12 22.56
C GLY A 179 -15.99 3.31 21.71
N ASP A 180 -16.44 4.50 22.10
CA ASP A 180 -16.25 5.75 21.36
C ASP A 180 -14.90 6.42 21.75
N ALA A 181 -13.80 5.71 21.52
CA ALA A 181 -12.46 6.15 21.89
C ALA A 181 -11.35 5.50 21.06
N VAL A 182 -10.20 6.17 21.00
CA VAL A 182 -8.95 5.61 20.46
C VAL A 182 -7.86 5.55 21.53
N GLU A 183 -6.97 4.57 21.42
CA GLU A 183 -5.82 4.43 22.30
C GLU A 183 -4.55 4.95 21.63
N VAL A 184 -3.71 5.61 22.41
CA VAL A 184 -2.42 6.14 21.98
C VAL A 184 -1.31 5.40 22.68
N TRP A 185 -0.42 4.81 21.89
CA TRP A 185 0.75 4.08 22.34
C TRP A 185 2.01 4.70 21.75
N ARG A 186 3.08 4.79 22.53
CA ARG A 186 4.37 5.34 22.06
C ARG A 186 5.52 4.37 22.26
N HIS A 187 6.38 4.33 21.28
CA HIS A 187 7.70 3.71 21.34
C HIS A 187 8.57 4.45 22.35
N ASN A 188 9.38 3.70 23.09
CA ASN A 188 10.38 4.28 23.99
C ASN A 188 11.73 4.44 23.29
N ASP A 189 12.05 5.65 22.84
CA ASP A 189 13.31 5.96 22.14
C ASP A 189 14.56 5.86 23.02
N GLU A 190 14.43 5.72 24.34
CA GLU A 190 15.57 5.50 25.25
C GLU A 190 16.05 4.04 25.24
N LYS A 191 15.24 3.12 24.70
CA LYS A 191 15.59 1.69 24.63
C LYS A 191 16.69 1.45 23.59
N PRO A 192 17.65 0.55 23.88
CA PRO A 192 18.65 0.20 22.89
C PRO A 192 18.02 -0.54 21.68
N TRP A 193 18.76 -0.58 20.56
CA TRP A 193 18.26 -1.06 19.26
C TRP A 193 17.69 -2.48 19.27
N ASP A 194 18.22 -3.34 20.13
CA ASP A 194 17.73 -4.70 20.36
C ASP A 194 16.32 -4.74 20.98
N GLN A 195 15.90 -3.66 21.65
CA GLN A 195 14.61 -3.51 22.32
C GLN A 195 13.70 -2.48 21.66
N ARG A 196 14.00 -2.07 20.41
CA ARG A 196 13.24 -1.07 19.63
C ARG A 196 11.79 -1.44 19.27
N GLY A 197 11.29 -2.57 19.76
CA GLY A 197 9.96 -3.07 19.47
C GLY A 197 8.90 -2.65 20.49
N GLU A 198 9.31 -2.18 21.67
CA GLU A 198 8.40 -2.00 22.82
C GLU A 198 7.60 -0.70 22.75
N PHE A 199 6.29 -0.80 22.99
CA PHE A 199 5.38 0.35 23.09
C PHE A 199 4.73 0.41 24.47
N VAL A 200 4.46 1.63 24.93
CA VAL A 200 3.75 1.90 26.18
C VAL A 200 2.49 2.72 25.91
N SER A 201 1.42 2.43 26.66
CA SER A 201 0.18 3.21 26.60
C SER A 201 0.42 4.60 27.18
N VAL A 202 -0.06 5.64 26.49
CA VAL A 202 0.12 7.04 26.86
C VAL A 202 -1.22 7.69 27.21
N ALA A 203 -2.26 7.44 26.41
CA ALA A 203 -3.56 8.07 26.58
C ALA A 203 -4.67 7.23 25.95
N VAL A 204 -5.90 7.47 26.43
CA VAL A 204 -7.14 7.11 25.74
C VAL A 204 -7.83 8.42 25.41
N LEU A 205 -8.20 8.61 24.14
CA LEU A 205 -8.83 9.83 23.63
C LEU A 205 -10.32 9.55 23.38
N PRO A 206 -11.20 9.86 24.34
CA PRO A 206 -12.63 9.72 24.15
C PRO A 206 -13.15 10.82 23.21
N HIS A 207 -14.10 10.46 22.37
CA HIS A 207 -14.92 11.39 21.61
C HIS A 207 -16.31 10.80 21.69
N ASP A 208 -17.29 11.50 22.26
CA ASP A 208 -18.59 10.93 22.71
C ASP A 208 -19.54 10.52 21.56
N CYS A 209 -19.01 10.01 20.46
CA CYS A 209 -19.72 9.52 19.29
C CYS A 209 -18.93 8.41 18.57
N GLN A 210 -19.62 7.66 17.72
CA GLN A 210 -19.02 6.53 17.02
C GLN A 210 -17.81 6.92 16.17
N THR A 211 -16.66 6.27 16.40
CA THR A 211 -15.50 6.36 15.52
C THR A 211 -15.81 5.68 14.19
N ARG A 212 -15.91 6.45 13.10
CA ARG A 212 -16.07 5.89 11.75
C ARG A 212 -14.73 5.71 11.04
N GLY A 213 -13.77 6.60 11.31
CA GLY A 213 -12.38 6.50 10.87
C GLY A 213 -11.47 7.54 11.51
N PHE A 214 -10.15 7.34 11.40
CA PHE A 214 -9.15 8.29 11.88
C PHE A 214 -7.85 8.17 11.09
N GLN A 215 -7.07 9.25 11.04
CA GLN A 215 -5.79 9.33 10.34
C GLN A 215 -4.80 10.11 11.22
N LEU A 216 -3.62 9.56 11.45
CA LEU A 216 -2.54 10.22 12.19
C LEU A 216 -1.49 10.71 11.20
N SER A 217 -1.34 12.02 11.08
CA SER A 217 -0.23 12.62 10.36
C SER A 217 0.05 14.06 10.78
N PHE A 218 1.25 14.57 10.51
CA PHE A 218 1.66 15.94 10.81
C PHE A 218 1.56 16.28 12.31
N LYS A 219 1.79 15.30 13.19
CA LYS A 219 1.56 15.43 14.65
C LYS A 219 0.13 15.82 14.99
N THR A 220 -0.83 15.44 14.15
CA THR A 220 -2.25 15.65 14.38
C THR A 220 -3.02 14.38 14.09
N LEU A 221 -3.91 13.99 15.01
CA LEU A 221 -4.87 12.92 14.76
C LEU A 221 -6.21 13.55 14.39
N CYS A 222 -6.68 13.25 13.18
CA CYS A 222 -8.02 13.61 12.76
C CYS A 222 -8.94 12.40 12.91
N VAL A 223 -10.14 12.60 13.43
CA VAL A 223 -11.18 11.57 13.61
C VAL A 223 -12.46 12.03 12.93
N VAL A 224 -13.22 11.07 12.38
CA VAL A 224 -14.53 11.32 11.74
C VAL A 224 -15.62 10.42 12.32
N SER A 225 -16.81 10.98 12.47
CA SER A 225 -18.04 10.29 12.84
C SER A 225 -19.08 10.39 11.72
N THR A 226 -20.01 9.45 11.67
CA THR A 226 -21.19 9.51 10.80
C THR A 226 -22.22 10.54 11.26
N GLN A 227 -22.10 11.02 12.51
CA GLN A 227 -23.05 11.91 13.17
C GLN A 227 -22.77 13.41 12.93
N GLY A 228 -21.99 13.73 11.90
CA GLY A 228 -21.67 15.13 11.55
C GLY A 228 -20.57 15.74 12.42
N GLU A 229 -19.75 14.90 13.08
CA GLU A 229 -18.67 15.35 13.96
C GLU A 229 -17.28 14.94 13.45
N GLY A 230 -16.32 15.85 13.55
CA GLY A 230 -14.91 15.59 13.31
C GLY A 230 -14.04 16.15 14.42
N PHE A 231 -12.93 15.48 14.75
CA PHE A 231 -12.07 15.89 15.86
C PHE A 231 -10.63 16.03 15.39
N VAL A 232 -9.94 17.07 15.83
CA VAL A 232 -8.50 17.25 15.61
C VAL A 232 -7.82 17.23 16.97
N TYR A 233 -6.91 16.29 17.17
CA TYR A 233 -6.07 16.20 18.36
C TYR A 233 -4.64 16.63 18.05
N ASP A 234 -4.06 17.43 18.94
CA ASP A 234 -2.68 17.88 18.90
C ASP A 234 -1.75 16.88 19.60
N PHE A 235 -0.84 16.26 18.83
CA PHE A 235 0.16 15.31 19.32
C PHE A 235 1.52 15.97 19.60
N SER A 236 1.65 17.28 19.44
CA SER A 236 2.85 18.02 19.86
C SER A 236 2.99 18.13 21.39
N VAL A 237 1.90 17.87 22.12
CA VAL A 237 1.84 17.82 23.58
C VAL A 237 1.69 16.39 24.10
N THR A 238 2.00 16.17 25.38
CA THR A 238 1.90 14.85 26.02
C THR A 238 1.21 14.98 27.39
N PRO A 239 0.06 14.32 27.62
CA PRO A 239 -0.70 13.52 26.65
C PRO A 239 -1.29 14.39 25.52
N PRO A 240 -1.62 13.79 24.34
CA PRO A 240 -2.32 14.50 23.28
C PRO A 240 -3.65 15.08 23.76
N ARG A 241 -4.09 16.19 23.17
CA ARG A 241 -5.33 16.89 23.56
C ARG A 241 -6.15 17.29 22.36
N LEU A 242 -7.48 17.34 22.52
CA LEU A 242 -8.37 17.90 21.51
C LEU A 242 -8.01 19.38 21.28
N SER A 243 -7.72 19.73 20.04
CA SER A 243 -7.45 21.11 19.62
C SER A 243 -8.68 21.76 19.01
N ILE A 244 -9.40 21.04 18.13
CA ILE A 244 -10.57 21.55 17.41
C ILE A 244 -11.64 20.47 17.31
N HIS A 245 -12.89 20.86 17.54
CA HIS A 245 -14.10 20.10 17.20
C HIS A 245 -14.70 20.72 15.93
N LEU A 246 -14.93 19.88 14.92
CA LEU A 246 -15.43 20.22 13.59
C LEU A 246 -16.90 19.78 13.47
N GLU A 247 -17.76 20.70 13.06
CA GLU A 247 -19.09 20.36 12.54
C GLU A 247 -18.94 20.05 11.05
N ILE A 248 -19.20 18.80 10.67
CA ILE A 248 -19.16 18.32 9.29
C ILE A 248 -20.56 17.86 8.87
N GLU A 249 -20.79 17.58 7.59
CA GLU A 249 -22.07 17.00 7.19
C GLU A 249 -22.21 15.55 7.70
N ASN A 250 -23.45 15.11 7.92
CA ASN A 250 -23.74 13.74 8.32
C ASN A 250 -23.35 12.73 7.22
N ASP A 251 -23.28 11.46 7.62
CA ASP A 251 -23.09 10.32 6.73
C ASP A 251 -21.73 10.30 6.02
N ALA A 252 -20.67 10.72 6.73
CA ALA A 252 -19.30 10.53 6.27
C ALA A 252 -18.98 9.02 6.12
N VAL A 253 -18.29 8.65 5.05
CA VAL A 253 -18.03 7.23 4.71
C VAL A 253 -17.04 6.59 5.69
N GLY A 254 -16.23 7.38 6.38
CA GLY A 254 -15.18 6.92 7.29
C GLY A 254 -13.76 7.04 6.76
N HIS A 255 -13.60 7.46 5.51
CA HIS A 255 -12.30 7.81 4.96
C HIS A 255 -12.01 9.28 5.16
N LEU A 256 -10.78 9.53 5.60
CA LEU A 256 -10.23 10.85 5.66
C LEU A 256 -8.73 10.81 5.35
N ASP A 257 -8.23 11.93 4.89
CA ASP A 257 -6.81 12.19 4.79
C ASP A 257 -6.54 13.66 5.10
N GLN A 258 -5.30 14.02 5.34
CA GLN A 258 -4.97 15.38 5.77
C GLN A 258 -3.61 15.78 5.25
N ASP A 259 -3.42 17.09 5.12
CA ASP A 259 -2.09 17.68 5.03
C ASP A 259 -1.77 18.46 6.32
N GLN A 260 -0.78 19.35 6.30
CA GLN A 260 -0.41 20.11 7.48
C GLN A 260 -1.52 21.06 7.97
N GLU A 261 -2.37 21.58 7.08
CA GLU A 261 -3.31 22.67 7.36
C GLU A 261 -4.78 22.23 7.30
N ALA A 262 -5.09 21.24 6.48
CA ALA A 262 -6.45 20.83 6.15
C ALA A 262 -6.68 19.33 6.39
N VAL A 263 -7.94 18.99 6.64
CA VAL A 263 -8.44 17.62 6.68
C VAL A 263 -9.53 17.47 5.61
N MET A 264 -9.48 16.36 4.89
CA MET A 264 -10.41 15.98 3.85
C MET A 264 -11.22 14.78 4.32
N TYR A 265 -12.55 14.89 4.26
CA TYR A 265 -13.47 13.80 4.56
C TYR A 265 -14.16 13.30 3.30
N SER A 266 -14.27 11.99 3.17
CA SER A 266 -15.04 11.37 2.11
C SER A 266 -16.53 11.34 2.45
N MET A 267 -17.35 11.92 1.58
CA MET A 267 -18.78 12.16 1.77
C MET A 267 -19.63 11.35 0.78
N GLY A 268 -19.09 10.23 0.28
CA GLY A 268 -19.76 9.31 -0.64
C GLY A 268 -20.01 9.98 -1.99
N THR A 269 -21.27 10.00 -2.43
CA THR A 269 -21.67 10.61 -3.72
C THR A 269 -21.46 12.13 -3.77
N ARG A 270 -21.25 12.78 -2.62
CA ARG A 270 -20.95 14.21 -2.53
C ARG A 270 -19.48 14.54 -2.81
N GLY A 271 -18.61 13.53 -2.90
CA GLY A 271 -17.17 13.69 -3.13
C GLY A 271 -16.41 13.94 -1.84
N TYR A 272 -15.44 14.85 -1.86
CA TYR A 272 -14.51 15.05 -0.76
C TYR A 272 -14.59 16.46 -0.18
N HIS A 273 -14.95 16.59 1.09
CA HIS A 273 -15.14 17.87 1.77
C HIS A 273 -13.90 18.22 2.58
N ILE A 274 -13.40 19.45 2.42
CA ILE A 274 -12.12 19.88 2.98
C ILE A 274 -12.37 20.99 4.01
N TYR A 275 -11.74 20.84 5.18
CA TYR A 275 -11.87 21.76 6.32
C TYR A 275 -10.49 22.18 6.81
N ASN A 276 -10.37 23.42 7.28
CA ASN A 276 -9.16 23.91 7.93
C ASN A 276 -9.05 23.34 9.35
N LYS A 277 -7.92 22.69 9.68
CA LYS A 277 -7.69 22.05 10.98
C LYS A 277 -7.57 23.03 12.13
N ALA A 278 -7.17 24.27 11.89
CA ALA A 278 -6.94 25.27 12.94
C ALA A 278 -8.19 26.10 13.24
N SER A 279 -8.96 26.48 12.21
CA SER A 279 -10.16 27.32 12.37
C SER A 279 -11.46 26.54 12.38
N GLY A 280 -11.43 25.25 12.01
CA GLY A 280 -12.58 24.39 11.85
C GLY A 280 -13.52 24.76 10.69
N LYS A 281 -13.09 25.65 9.78
CA LYS A 281 -13.95 26.18 8.71
C LYS A 281 -13.92 25.27 7.50
N PHE A 282 -15.09 25.09 6.88
CA PHE A 282 -15.21 24.49 5.56
C PHE A 282 -14.49 25.35 4.51
N ILE A 283 -13.59 24.71 3.75
CA ILE A 283 -12.82 25.35 2.68
C ILE A 283 -13.53 25.15 1.34
N GLY A 284 -14.01 23.93 1.07
CA GLY A 284 -14.68 23.58 -0.18
C GLY A 284 -14.83 22.08 -0.39
N ALA A 285 -15.41 21.69 -1.52
CA ALA A 285 -15.61 20.29 -1.88
C ALA A 285 -15.03 19.97 -3.26
N ILE A 286 -14.28 18.88 -3.33
CA ILE A 286 -13.83 18.28 -4.59
C ILE A 286 -14.92 17.33 -5.06
N GLN A 287 -15.42 17.57 -6.27
CA GLN A 287 -16.56 16.86 -6.84
C GLN A 287 -16.15 16.17 -8.14
N PRO A 288 -15.73 14.88 -8.08
CA PRO A 288 -15.27 14.14 -9.26
C PRO A 288 -16.26 14.13 -10.43
N ARG A 289 -17.57 14.19 -10.15
CA ARG A 289 -18.64 14.31 -11.16
C ARG A 289 -18.55 15.52 -12.09
N LYS A 290 -17.76 16.55 -11.75
CA LYS A 290 -17.52 17.74 -12.59
C LYS A 290 -16.39 17.52 -13.62
N CYS A 291 -15.68 16.40 -13.54
CA CYS A 291 -14.54 16.12 -14.40
C CYS A 291 -14.98 15.71 -15.81
N GLU A 292 -14.33 16.27 -16.83
CA GLU A 292 -14.58 15.96 -18.25
C GLU A 292 -13.46 15.11 -18.88
N ALA A 293 -12.24 15.17 -18.32
CA ALA A 293 -11.12 14.37 -18.81
C ALA A 293 -11.26 12.93 -18.31
N LEU A 294 -11.56 12.02 -19.24
CA LEU A 294 -11.76 10.61 -18.99
C LEU A 294 -10.68 9.78 -19.64
N TYR A 295 -10.21 8.78 -18.90
CA TYR A 295 -9.35 7.71 -19.36
C TYR A 295 -9.91 6.39 -18.88
N HIS A 296 -9.41 5.28 -19.42
CA HIS A 296 -9.76 3.97 -18.89
C HIS A 296 -8.61 2.97 -18.92
N LEU A 297 -8.76 1.94 -18.10
CA LEU A 297 -7.92 0.75 -18.04
C LEU A 297 -8.80 -0.49 -18.20
N ARG A 298 -8.33 -1.45 -19.00
CA ARG A 298 -8.98 -2.76 -19.09
C ARG A 298 -8.41 -3.69 -18.04
N HIS A 299 -9.28 -4.44 -17.37
CA HIS A 299 -8.80 -5.39 -16.37
C HIS A 299 -7.99 -6.49 -17.08
N PRO A 300 -6.76 -6.79 -16.62
CA PRO A 300 -5.96 -7.79 -17.31
C PRO A 300 -6.63 -9.16 -17.23
N SER A 301 -6.94 -9.77 -18.39
CA SER A 301 -7.61 -11.07 -18.46
C SER A 301 -6.96 -12.11 -17.53
N SER A 302 -7.75 -12.72 -16.65
CA SER A 302 -7.30 -13.83 -15.83
C SER A 302 -7.01 -15.03 -16.73
N PRO A 303 -5.84 -15.69 -16.63
CA PRO A 303 -5.59 -16.90 -17.40
C PRO A 303 -6.62 -17.96 -17.02
N THR A 304 -7.34 -18.49 -18.01
CA THR A 304 -8.41 -19.50 -17.89
C THR A 304 -7.94 -20.90 -17.48
N ALA A 305 -6.67 -21.03 -17.08
CA ALA A 305 -6.16 -22.21 -16.41
C ALA A 305 -4.96 -21.74 -15.59
N THR A 306 -4.92 -22.11 -14.31
CA THR A 306 -3.70 -22.08 -13.50
C THR A 306 -2.61 -22.82 -14.26
N SER A 307 -1.74 -22.09 -14.95
CA SER A 307 -0.47 -22.66 -15.36
C SER A 307 0.23 -23.07 -14.06
N TYR A 308 0.67 -24.32 -13.95
CA TYR A 308 1.42 -24.82 -12.79
C TYR A 308 2.65 -23.93 -12.45
N SER A 309 3.09 -23.08 -13.40
CA SER A 309 4.12 -22.06 -13.20
C SER A 309 3.68 -20.84 -12.37
N ASP A 310 2.39 -20.47 -12.35
CA ASP A 310 1.90 -19.31 -11.57
C ASP A 310 1.66 -19.65 -10.09
N ALA A 311 1.40 -20.93 -9.80
CA ALA A 311 1.30 -21.48 -8.44
C ALA A 311 2.67 -21.78 -7.79
N ARG A 312 3.79 -21.31 -8.38
CA ARG A 312 5.15 -21.48 -7.83
C ARG A 312 5.38 -20.77 -6.50
N HIS A 313 4.45 -19.93 -6.06
CA HIS A 313 4.48 -19.36 -4.72
C HIS A 313 3.89 -20.40 -3.75
N GLY A 314 4.71 -21.42 -3.49
CA GLY A 314 4.47 -22.37 -2.42
C GLY A 314 4.19 -21.69 -1.08
N PRO A 315 3.77 -22.46 -0.06
CA PRO A 315 3.66 -21.95 1.31
C PRO A 315 4.91 -21.15 1.64
N THR A 316 4.71 -19.90 2.06
CA THR A 316 5.74 -18.88 2.18
C THR A 316 6.86 -19.34 3.11
N GLN A 317 7.86 -20.04 2.58
CA GLN A 317 9.16 -20.11 3.24
C GLN A 317 9.59 -18.67 3.49
N ARG A 318 10.31 -18.43 4.59
CA ARG A 318 10.79 -17.11 5.02
C ARG A 318 11.58 -16.45 3.89
N ILE A 319 10.91 -15.76 2.97
CA ILE A 319 11.52 -15.02 1.88
C ILE A 319 11.84 -13.64 2.43
N PHE A 320 12.85 -13.67 3.29
CA PHE A 320 13.48 -12.53 3.89
C PHE A 320 14.95 -12.92 4.11
N PRO A 321 15.94 -12.35 3.39
CA PRO A 321 15.90 -11.14 2.55
C PRO A 321 15.18 -11.30 1.19
N PRO A 322 15.00 -10.20 0.42
CA PRO A 322 14.31 -10.20 -0.88
C PRO A 322 14.88 -11.20 -1.88
N LEU A 323 14.00 -11.79 -2.70
CA LEU A 323 14.38 -12.69 -3.80
C LEU A 323 15.30 -12.00 -4.82
N HIS A 324 15.88 -12.84 -5.67
CA HIS A 324 16.54 -12.42 -6.90
C HIS A 324 15.64 -11.46 -7.73
N PRO A 325 16.28 -10.53 -8.46
CA PRO A 325 15.56 -9.63 -9.32
C PRO A 325 14.69 -10.37 -10.35
N SER A 326 13.49 -9.84 -10.61
CA SER A 326 12.61 -10.35 -11.67
C SER A 326 11.82 -9.20 -12.30
N ASN A 327 11.62 -9.30 -13.61
CA ASN A 327 10.80 -8.38 -14.41
C ASN A 327 9.37 -8.93 -14.68
N THR A 328 9.00 -10.07 -14.11
CA THR A 328 7.71 -10.74 -14.39
C THR A 328 6.65 -10.55 -13.30
N ARG A 329 7.01 -9.98 -12.14
CA ARG A 329 6.09 -9.80 -11.00
C ARG A 329 5.03 -8.71 -11.24
N LEU A 330 5.32 -7.79 -12.15
CA LEU A 330 4.45 -6.68 -12.53
C LEU A 330 3.95 -6.90 -13.95
N LYS A 331 2.66 -6.67 -14.18
CA LYS A 331 2.05 -6.72 -15.51
C LYS A 331 1.84 -5.30 -16.01
N SER A 332 2.47 -4.95 -17.14
CA SER A 332 2.24 -3.68 -17.84
C SER A 332 0.75 -3.48 -18.12
N ILE A 333 0.27 -2.25 -17.95
CA ILE A 333 -1.12 -1.87 -18.23
C ILE A 333 -1.14 -0.71 -19.22
N LYS A 334 -2.06 -0.77 -20.17
CA LYS A 334 -2.30 0.29 -21.13
C LYS A 334 -3.34 1.27 -20.60
N LEU A 335 -2.99 2.54 -20.63
CA LEU A 335 -3.91 3.65 -20.44
C LEU A 335 -4.50 4.00 -21.81
N GLU A 336 -5.82 4.20 -21.87
CA GLU A 336 -6.52 4.60 -23.09
C GLU A 336 -7.33 5.87 -22.82
N SER A 337 -7.45 6.73 -23.83
CA SER A 337 -8.25 7.96 -23.76
C SER A 337 -9.74 7.67 -23.90
N GLY A 338 -10.56 8.43 -23.17
CA GLY A 338 -12.01 8.33 -23.21
C GLY A 338 -12.60 7.35 -22.19
N PRO A 339 -13.93 7.28 -22.11
CA PRO A 339 -14.65 6.43 -21.17
C PRO A 339 -14.41 4.94 -21.44
N LEU A 340 -14.65 4.11 -20.43
CA LEU A 340 -14.58 2.66 -20.57
C LEU A 340 -15.62 2.18 -21.60
N PRO A 341 -15.23 1.36 -22.61
CA PRO A 341 -16.17 0.88 -23.63
C PRO A 341 -17.33 0.08 -23.03
N SER A 342 -18.55 0.33 -23.55
CA SER A 342 -19.85 -0.13 -23.04
C SER A 342 -20.13 -1.64 -23.13
N SER A 343 -19.12 -2.50 -23.31
CA SER A 343 -19.31 -3.95 -23.46
C SER A 343 -19.54 -4.68 -22.13
N PHE A 344 -19.39 -4.00 -21.00
CA PHE A 344 -19.66 -4.53 -19.66
C PHE A 344 -20.95 -3.92 -19.12
N ASN A 345 -22.08 -4.62 -19.32
CA ASN A 345 -23.43 -4.41 -18.76
C ASN A 345 -23.98 -2.97 -18.64
N ASP A 346 -25.27 -2.79 -18.90
CA ASP A 346 -26.07 -1.58 -18.59
C ASP A 346 -26.09 -1.16 -17.08
N GLU A 347 -25.16 -1.65 -16.26
CA GLU A 347 -25.10 -1.51 -14.80
C GLU A 347 -23.97 -0.58 -14.31
N HIS A 348 -23.17 0.04 -15.20
CA HIS A 348 -22.19 1.05 -14.77
C HIS A 348 -22.91 2.32 -14.32
N ALA A 349 -23.02 2.52 -13.00
CA ALA A 349 -23.66 3.69 -12.42
C ALA A 349 -23.03 4.98 -12.97
N PRO A 350 -23.84 6.02 -13.29
CA PRO A 350 -23.33 7.32 -13.71
C PRO A 350 -22.28 7.86 -12.73
N LEU A 351 -21.29 8.61 -13.23
CA LEU A 351 -20.26 9.23 -12.39
C LEU A 351 -20.83 10.09 -11.24
N ALA A 352 -22.01 10.67 -11.45
CA ALA A 352 -22.72 11.48 -10.45
C ALA A 352 -23.34 10.67 -9.30
N GLU A 353 -23.57 9.37 -9.52
CA GLU A 353 -24.14 8.43 -8.55
C GLU A 353 -23.07 7.56 -7.89
N ASP A 354 -21.82 7.71 -8.31
CA ASP A 354 -20.70 6.93 -7.79
C ASP A 354 -20.37 7.33 -6.35
N GLU A 355 -20.13 6.34 -5.52
CA GLU A 355 -19.75 6.53 -4.12
C GLU A 355 -18.24 6.62 -4.01
N TRP A 356 -17.74 7.77 -3.55
CA TRP A 356 -16.32 7.99 -3.35
C TRP A 356 -15.91 7.56 -1.95
N GLY A 357 -14.80 6.81 -1.86
CA GLY A 357 -14.32 6.17 -0.65
C GLY A 357 -12.99 6.76 -0.22
N ALA A 358 -11.92 5.96 -0.27
CA ALA A 358 -10.58 6.38 0.09
C ALA A 358 -10.12 7.54 -0.80
N GLY A 359 -9.60 8.59 -0.16
CA GLY A 359 -8.95 9.72 -0.82
C GLY A 359 -7.64 10.02 -0.11
N MET A 360 -6.69 10.59 -0.84
CA MET A 360 -5.38 10.95 -0.30
C MET A 360 -4.92 12.29 -0.86
N LEU A 361 -4.39 13.14 0.02
CA LEU A 361 -3.69 14.38 -0.28
C LEU A 361 -2.19 14.11 -0.22
N CYS A 362 -1.47 14.40 -1.29
CA CYS A 362 -0.02 14.28 -1.32
C CYS A 362 0.55 15.48 -2.07
N GLU A 363 1.20 16.38 -1.32
CA GLU A 363 1.71 17.65 -1.86
C GLU A 363 0.55 18.48 -2.49
N GLY A 364 0.62 18.75 -3.79
CA GLY A 364 -0.46 19.39 -4.54
C GLY A 364 -1.53 18.42 -5.07
N ILE A 365 -1.23 17.12 -5.10
CA ILE A 365 -2.07 16.12 -5.76
C ILE A 365 -3.15 15.65 -4.78
N MET A 366 -4.38 15.54 -5.26
CA MET A 366 -5.44 14.79 -4.61
C MET A 366 -5.86 13.64 -5.51
N ALA A 367 -5.93 12.43 -4.95
CA ALA A 367 -6.54 11.30 -5.63
C ALA A 367 -7.64 10.68 -4.77
N GLY A 368 -8.58 10.02 -5.43
CA GLY A 368 -9.71 9.37 -4.77
C GLY A 368 -10.18 8.16 -5.55
N VAL A 369 -10.69 7.14 -4.86
CA VAL A 369 -11.24 5.92 -5.48
C VAL A 369 -12.73 5.80 -5.22
N SER A 370 -13.45 5.20 -6.17
CA SER A 370 -14.89 5.01 -6.08
C SER A 370 -15.30 3.55 -6.03
N ARG A 371 -16.56 3.30 -5.63
CA ARG A 371 -17.18 1.98 -5.59
C ARG A 371 -17.13 1.29 -6.94
N HIS A 372 -17.42 2.01 -8.02
CA HIS A 372 -17.42 1.45 -9.38
C HIS A 372 -16.03 1.40 -10.02
N GLY A 373 -14.96 1.46 -9.21
CA GLY A 373 -13.60 1.29 -9.68
C GLY A 373 -13.05 2.46 -10.49
N ARG A 374 -13.55 3.67 -10.24
CA ARG A 374 -13.02 4.89 -10.84
C ARG A 374 -11.97 5.51 -9.93
N VAL A 375 -10.98 6.14 -10.53
CA VAL A 375 -9.93 6.89 -9.82
C VAL A 375 -9.95 8.32 -10.28
N PHE A 376 -10.26 9.23 -9.36
CA PHE A 376 -10.16 10.66 -9.57
C PHE A 376 -8.74 11.13 -9.24
N ILE A 377 -8.17 12.00 -10.07
CA ILE A 377 -6.83 12.56 -9.89
C ILE A 377 -6.90 14.05 -10.20
N CYS A 378 -6.50 14.89 -9.24
CA CYS A 378 -6.38 16.32 -9.37
C CYS A 378 -4.94 16.74 -9.06
N SER A 379 -4.28 17.41 -10.00
CA SER A 379 -2.88 17.79 -9.88
C SER A 379 -2.62 18.92 -8.88
N ASP A 380 -3.62 19.77 -8.62
CA ASP A 380 -3.56 20.88 -7.68
C ASP A 380 -4.93 21.10 -7.04
N TRP A 381 -5.15 20.41 -5.92
CA TRP A 381 -6.44 20.44 -5.25
C TRP A 381 -6.78 21.81 -4.65
N ARG A 382 -5.77 22.61 -4.27
CA ARG A 382 -5.99 23.97 -3.74
C ARG A 382 -6.51 24.88 -4.84
N LYS A 383 -5.86 24.90 -6.00
CA LYS A 383 -6.34 25.64 -7.18
C LYS A 383 -7.70 25.16 -7.64
N TYR A 384 -7.97 23.86 -7.55
CA TYR A 384 -9.29 23.29 -7.87
C TYR A 384 -10.39 23.90 -7.00
N LEU A 385 -10.16 24.03 -5.68
CA LEU A 385 -11.12 24.64 -4.76
C LEU A 385 -11.29 26.14 -5.02
N GLU A 386 -10.21 26.87 -5.36
CA GLU A 386 -10.26 28.29 -5.69
C GLU A 386 -11.05 28.58 -6.96
N ALA A 387 -10.87 27.75 -7.99
CA ALA A 387 -11.56 27.91 -9.28
C ALA A 387 -13.05 27.58 -9.18
N GLY A 388 -13.42 26.55 -8.40
CA GLY A 388 -14.80 26.12 -8.16
C GLY A 388 -15.53 25.51 -9.37
N ASP A 389 -14.91 25.54 -10.55
CA ASP A 389 -15.47 25.04 -11.82
C ASP A 389 -15.33 23.52 -12.01
N GLY A 390 -14.43 22.90 -11.23
CA GLY A 390 -14.18 21.47 -11.23
C GLY A 390 -13.33 20.95 -12.40
N LYS A 391 -12.65 21.83 -13.15
CA LYS A 391 -11.95 21.48 -14.40
C LYS A 391 -10.43 21.62 -14.34
N ALA A 392 -9.89 22.36 -13.37
CA ALA A 392 -8.47 22.64 -13.29
C ALA A 392 -7.64 21.37 -12.94
N GLY A 393 -7.00 20.78 -13.96
CA GLY A 393 -6.01 19.70 -13.77
C GLY A 393 -6.59 18.40 -13.19
N ALA A 394 -7.89 18.17 -13.37
CA ALA A 394 -8.59 16.98 -12.89
C ALA A 394 -8.83 15.97 -14.02
N SER A 395 -8.76 14.68 -13.68
CA SER A 395 -9.04 13.56 -14.58
C SER A 395 -9.69 12.41 -13.81
N VAL A 396 -10.43 11.57 -14.52
CA VAL A 396 -10.98 10.31 -14.00
C VAL A 396 -10.48 9.16 -14.86
N VAL A 397 -10.00 8.11 -14.21
CA VAL A 397 -9.61 6.84 -14.84
C VAL A 397 -10.65 5.79 -14.47
N GLU A 398 -11.34 5.23 -15.45
CA GLU A 398 -12.32 4.17 -15.27
C GLU A 398 -11.67 2.79 -15.40
N CYS A 399 -11.98 1.88 -14.47
CA CYS A 399 -11.54 0.49 -14.53
C CYS A 399 -12.75 -0.44 -14.54
N GLU A 400 -12.63 -1.58 -15.20
CA GLU A 400 -13.63 -2.66 -15.09
C GLU A 400 -13.70 -3.12 -13.62
N SER A 401 -14.85 -2.91 -12.98
CA SER A 401 -15.10 -3.26 -11.58
C SER A 401 -16.55 -3.69 -11.39
N ASP A 402 -16.75 -4.64 -10.48
CA ASP A 402 -18.06 -5.09 -10.00
C ASP A 402 -18.42 -4.47 -8.63
N GLY A 403 -17.53 -3.60 -8.10
CA GLY A 403 -17.69 -2.94 -6.81
C GLY A 403 -17.51 -3.83 -5.57
N THR A 404 -17.23 -5.12 -5.74
CA THR A 404 -17.13 -6.09 -4.64
C THR A 404 -15.93 -5.84 -3.72
N SER A 405 -14.88 -5.20 -4.22
CA SER A 405 -13.67 -4.83 -3.45
C SER A 405 -13.83 -3.54 -2.62
N PHE A 406 -15.00 -2.89 -2.64
CA PHE A 406 -15.23 -1.58 -2.02
C PHE A 406 -15.79 -1.62 -0.58
N ASP A 407 -15.91 -2.79 0.05
CA ASP A 407 -16.57 -2.92 1.37
C ASP A 407 -16.01 -1.99 2.47
N LEU A 408 -14.76 -1.57 2.35
CA LEU A 408 -14.11 -0.61 3.24
C LEU A 408 -13.77 0.70 2.54
N GLY A 409 -14.53 1.12 1.51
CA GLY A 409 -14.30 2.34 0.71
C GLY A 409 -13.08 2.29 -0.22
N GLY A 410 -12.50 1.11 -0.45
CA GLY A 410 -11.32 0.92 -1.29
C GLY A 410 -10.00 1.34 -0.63
N TRP A 411 -8.90 1.19 -1.38
CA TRP A 411 -7.54 1.47 -0.92
C TRP A 411 -6.78 2.29 -1.96
N LEU A 412 -6.02 3.26 -1.47
CA LEU A 412 -5.29 4.22 -2.28
C LEU A 412 -3.98 4.60 -1.60
N SER A 413 -2.95 4.87 -2.40
CA SER A 413 -1.74 5.57 -1.97
C SER A 413 -1.21 6.45 -3.09
N VAL A 414 -0.74 7.65 -2.75
CA VAL A 414 -0.14 8.60 -3.68
C VAL A 414 1.25 8.96 -3.17
N LYS A 415 2.26 8.85 -4.03
CA LYS A 415 3.62 9.31 -3.74
C LYS A 415 4.44 9.43 -5.01
N GLY A 416 5.27 10.47 -5.11
CA GLY A 416 6.29 10.58 -6.17
C GLY A 416 5.68 10.53 -7.57
N HIS A 417 4.61 11.29 -7.81
CA HIS A 417 3.89 11.33 -9.09
C HIS A 417 3.35 9.95 -9.50
N ARG A 418 2.92 9.13 -8.54
CA ARG A 418 2.28 7.83 -8.78
C ARG A 418 1.05 7.67 -7.91
N VAL A 419 0.01 7.08 -8.48
CA VAL A 419 -1.25 6.74 -7.83
C VAL A 419 -1.37 5.23 -7.82
N MET A 420 -1.52 4.65 -6.64
CA MET A 420 -1.70 3.23 -6.42
C MET A 420 -3.06 2.93 -5.83
N PHE A 421 -3.81 2.00 -6.40
CA PHE A 421 -5.17 1.68 -5.94
C PHE A 421 -5.54 0.22 -6.17
N GLU A 422 -6.50 -0.32 -5.41
CA GLU A 422 -7.02 -1.67 -5.59
C GLU A 422 -8.28 -1.68 -6.44
N ILE A 423 -8.35 -2.62 -7.39
CA ILE A 423 -9.58 -3.02 -8.08
C ILE A 423 -9.59 -4.54 -8.19
N GLN A 424 -10.62 -5.18 -7.66
CA GLN A 424 -10.79 -6.64 -7.70
C GLN A 424 -9.57 -7.40 -7.12
N ASP A 425 -8.90 -8.23 -7.91
CA ASP A 425 -7.76 -9.07 -7.48
C ASP A 425 -6.39 -8.40 -7.71
N ARG A 426 -6.37 -7.09 -8.02
CA ARG A 426 -5.16 -6.37 -8.43
C ARG A 426 -5.00 -5.03 -7.73
N VAL A 427 -3.74 -4.72 -7.46
CA VAL A 427 -3.29 -3.35 -7.23
C VAL A 427 -2.77 -2.78 -8.55
N TYR A 428 -3.19 -1.57 -8.87
CA TYR A 428 -2.79 -0.79 -10.04
C TYR A 428 -1.85 0.30 -9.59
N VAL A 429 -0.84 0.62 -10.40
CA VAL A 429 0.07 1.75 -10.21
C VAL A 429 0.11 2.54 -11.50
N LEU A 430 -0.41 3.76 -11.44
CA LEU A 430 -0.39 4.72 -12.54
C LEU A 430 0.66 5.78 -12.26
N ALA A 431 1.49 6.04 -13.26
CA ALA A 431 2.43 7.15 -13.22
C ALA A 431 1.80 8.41 -13.83
N LEU A 432 2.07 9.53 -13.18
CA LEU A 432 1.67 10.87 -13.58
C LEU A 432 2.84 11.58 -14.29
N ASP A 433 2.53 12.61 -15.06
CA ASP A 433 3.55 13.52 -15.59
C ASP A 433 4.25 14.29 -14.45
N ASP A 434 5.21 15.16 -14.81
CA ASP A 434 5.97 15.94 -13.83
C ASP A 434 5.15 17.08 -13.21
N GLU A 435 3.95 17.33 -13.72
CA GLU A 435 2.98 18.29 -13.17
C GLU A 435 1.87 17.61 -12.36
N GLY A 436 1.94 16.29 -12.14
CA GLY A 436 0.95 15.55 -11.37
C GLY A 436 -0.36 15.26 -12.10
N ARG A 437 -0.38 15.31 -13.44
CA ARG A 437 -1.53 14.99 -14.28
C ARG A 437 -1.38 13.60 -14.89
N MET A 438 -2.48 13.05 -15.39
CA MET A 438 -2.44 11.82 -16.18
C MET A 438 -1.61 12.01 -17.45
N GLN A 439 -0.76 11.02 -17.75
CA GLN A 439 0.04 11.01 -18.97
C GLN A 439 -0.85 10.90 -20.21
N ASP A 440 -0.42 11.51 -21.31
CA ASP A 440 -1.02 11.29 -22.62
C ASP A 440 -0.84 9.82 -23.04
N PRO A 441 -1.91 9.06 -23.29
CA PRO A 441 -1.84 7.68 -23.78
C PRO A 441 -1.00 7.50 -25.05
N GLU A 442 -0.87 8.53 -25.89
CA GLU A 442 -0.05 8.48 -27.10
C GLU A 442 1.45 8.73 -26.82
N SER A 443 1.80 9.22 -25.62
CA SER A 443 3.14 9.65 -25.25
C SER A 443 3.52 9.27 -23.82
N ILE A 444 3.33 8.00 -23.45
CA ILE A 444 3.68 7.49 -22.12
C ILE A 444 5.21 7.46 -21.96
N THR A 445 5.72 8.15 -20.94
CA THR A 445 7.16 8.20 -20.61
C THR A 445 7.50 7.45 -19.33
N LYS A 446 6.50 7.20 -18.47
CA LYS A 446 6.63 6.47 -17.21
C LYS A 446 5.67 5.28 -17.21
N GLY A 447 6.19 4.09 -16.98
CA GLY A 447 5.41 2.85 -17.02
C GLY A 447 4.27 2.77 -15.99
N ASN A 448 3.15 2.21 -16.45
CA ASN A 448 1.97 1.84 -15.66
C ASN A 448 1.91 0.31 -15.53
N TYR A 449 1.61 -0.20 -14.34
CA TYR A 449 1.63 -1.65 -14.11
C TYR A 449 0.68 -2.08 -12.98
N SER A 450 0.34 -3.36 -12.96
CA SER A 450 -0.44 -4.00 -11.90
C SER A 450 0.30 -5.18 -11.27
N LEU A 451 -0.11 -5.52 -10.05
CA LEU A 451 0.33 -6.68 -9.31
C LEU A 451 -0.88 -7.35 -8.63
N ARG A 452 -0.81 -8.68 -8.47
CA ARG A 452 -1.88 -9.44 -7.80
C ARG A 452 -1.92 -9.17 -6.30
N THR A 453 -3.12 -9.18 -5.71
CA THR A 453 -3.35 -9.07 -4.26
C THR A 453 -3.27 -10.41 -3.53
N SER A 454 -3.21 -11.53 -4.27
CA SER A 454 -3.16 -12.88 -3.72
C SER A 454 -2.29 -13.85 -4.54
N SER A 455 -1.63 -14.80 -3.87
CA SER A 455 -1.00 -15.97 -4.52
C SER A 455 -2.01 -17.10 -4.79
N ALA A 456 -3.16 -17.06 -4.13
CA ALA A 456 -4.26 -18.01 -4.27
C ALA A 456 -5.56 -17.20 -4.45
N PRO A 457 -5.90 -16.78 -5.69
CA PRO A 457 -7.05 -15.91 -5.96
C PRO A 457 -8.37 -16.42 -5.39
N GLN A 458 -8.57 -17.74 -5.36
CA GLN A 458 -9.75 -18.40 -4.82
C GLN A 458 -9.93 -18.22 -3.29
N LEU A 459 -8.88 -17.79 -2.59
CA LEU A 459 -8.90 -17.49 -1.15
C LEU A 459 -8.69 -16.00 -0.87
N ALA A 460 -8.65 -15.17 -1.91
CA ALA A 460 -8.29 -13.76 -1.78
C ALA A 460 -9.29 -13.02 -0.91
N VAL A 461 -8.78 -12.34 0.12
CA VAL A 461 -9.51 -11.29 0.82
C VAL A 461 -9.02 -9.92 0.32
N PRO A 462 -9.90 -8.90 0.27
CA PRO A 462 -9.53 -7.55 -0.18
C PRO A 462 -8.31 -7.01 0.56
N VAL A 463 -7.53 -6.13 -0.06
CA VAL A 463 -6.43 -5.44 0.62
C VAL A 463 -6.97 -4.69 1.85
N SER A 464 -6.13 -4.55 2.86
CA SER A 464 -6.45 -3.78 4.07
C SER A 464 -5.28 -2.90 4.50
N PHE A 465 -4.28 -2.73 3.66
CA PHE A 465 -3.34 -1.62 3.71
C PHE A 465 -2.51 -1.65 2.43
N MET A 466 -2.19 -0.48 1.90
CA MET A 466 -1.21 -0.32 0.84
C MET A 466 -0.46 1.00 0.98
N GLY A 467 0.81 1.04 0.57
CA GLY A 467 1.62 2.24 0.58
C GLY A 467 2.69 2.26 -0.50
N LEU A 468 2.88 3.43 -1.12
CA LEU A 468 4.02 3.76 -1.96
C LEU A 468 5.15 4.37 -1.11
N TYR A 469 6.37 3.93 -1.32
CA TYR A 469 7.58 4.42 -0.64
C TYR A 469 8.70 4.68 -1.65
N ASP A 470 9.85 5.19 -1.18
CA ASP A 470 10.87 5.74 -2.08
C ASP A 470 11.40 4.69 -3.07
N ASP A 471 11.57 3.45 -2.60
CA ASP A 471 12.13 2.34 -3.37
C ASP A 471 11.25 1.09 -3.40
N CYS A 472 10.04 1.13 -2.86
CA CYS A 472 9.18 -0.05 -2.79
C CYS A 472 7.69 0.26 -2.74
N ILE A 473 6.92 -0.79 -3.03
CA ILE A 473 5.48 -0.89 -2.77
C ILE A 473 5.30 -1.88 -1.64
N MET A 474 4.40 -1.57 -0.70
CA MET A 474 3.96 -2.52 0.31
C MET A 474 2.44 -2.63 0.34
N HIS A 475 1.92 -3.83 0.51
CA HIS A 475 0.49 -4.05 0.73
C HIS A 475 0.24 -5.34 1.50
N THR A 476 -0.96 -5.47 2.09
CA THR A 476 -1.39 -6.75 2.65
C THR A 476 -1.66 -7.73 1.53
N TYR A 477 -1.23 -8.98 1.69
CA TYR A 477 -1.21 -9.98 0.65
C TYR A 477 -1.78 -11.31 1.13
N THR A 478 -2.76 -11.83 0.41
CA THR A 478 -3.35 -13.11 0.75
C THR A 478 -2.46 -14.24 0.22
N THR A 479 -2.07 -15.16 1.09
CA THR A 479 -1.12 -16.22 0.74
C THR A 479 -1.26 -17.43 1.66
N LEU A 480 -0.43 -18.43 1.44
CA LEU A 480 -0.33 -19.60 2.30
C LEU A 480 0.82 -19.41 3.30
N GLY A 481 0.51 -19.52 4.58
CA GLY A 481 1.46 -19.45 5.69
C GLY A 481 1.86 -20.83 6.21
N TRP A 482 2.95 -20.85 6.96
CA TRP A 482 3.37 -22.02 7.74
C TRP A 482 3.03 -21.80 9.20
N ARG A 483 2.37 -22.78 9.82
CA ARG A 483 2.11 -22.67 11.26
C ARG A 483 3.44 -22.68 12.01
N HIS A 484 3.77 -21.56 12.63
CA HIS A 484 4.90 -21.50 13.56
C HIS A 484 4.55 -22.33 14.79
N GLN A 485 5.38 -23.33 15.10
CA GLN A 485 5.37 -23.97 16.41
C GLN A 485 5.72 -22.90 17.44
N THR A 486 4.81 -22.63 18.37
CA THR A 486 4.98 -21.66 19.45
C THR A 486 6.03 -22.14 20.46
N SER A 487 7.31 -21.89 20.16
CA SER A 487 8.45 -22.36 20.95
C SER A 487 8.62 -21.64 22.31
N ALA A 488 8.03 -20.45 22.53
CA ALA A 488 8.38 -19.63 23.70
C ALA A 488 7.33 -19.51 24.83
N LEU A 489 6.07 -19.93 24.63
CA LEU A 489 5.01 -19.80 25.67
C LEU A 489 4.43 -21.13 26.18
N ALA A 490 4.70 -22.25 25.50
CA ALA A 490 4.27 -23.57 25.95
C ALA A 490 5.04 -24.09 27.18
N ALA A 491 6.18 -23.48 27.52
CA ALA A 491 6.99 -23.89 28.68
C ALA A 491 6.34 -23.58 30.04
N GLN A 492 5.28 -22.76 30.10
CA GLN A 492 4.56 -22.46 31.36
C GLN A 492 3.42 -23.43 31.67
N HIS A 493 2.96 -24.24 30.71
CA HIS A 493 1.81 -25.13 30.90
C HIS A 493 2.05 -26.53 30.34
N GLY A 494 3.08 -27.22 30.84
CA GLY A 494 3.16 -28.70 31.01
C GLY A 494 2.63 -29.66 29.93
N ALA A 495 2.34 -29.23 28.70
CA ALA A 495 1.70 -30.02 27.67
C ALA A 495 2.76 -30.79 26.89
N GLN A 496 2.67 -32.12 26.94
CA GLN A 496 3.56 -33.03 26.23
C GLN A 496 3.51 -32.77 24.73
N GLN A 497 4.70 -32.60 24.15
CA GLN A 497 4.95 -32.41 22.73
C GLN A 497 4.63 -33.68 21.94
N HIS A 498 3.67 -33.61 21.02
CA HIS A 498 3.58 -34.52 19.90
C HIS A 498 3.91 -33.75 18.61
N ASP A 499 5.03 -34.11 17.98
CA ASP A 499 5.47 -33.61 16.69
C ASP A 499 4.49 -34.05 15.59
N GLY A 500 3.66 -33.11 15.12
CA GLY A 500 2.85 -33.25 13.92
C GLY A 500 3.46 -32.48 12.73
N PRO A 501 3.23 -32.91 11.48
CA PRO A 501 3.78 -32.26 10.30
C PRO A 501 3.33 -30.79 10.20
N SER A 502 4.23 -29.91 9.79
CA SER A 502 3.98 -28.48 9.57
C SER A 502 2.74 -28.28 8.67
N ARG A 503 1.65 -27.77 9.24
CA ARG A 503 0.40 -27.54 8.51
C ARG A 503 0.46 -26.19 7.80
N ILE A 504 0.24 -26.22 6.49
CA ILE A 504 0.03 -25.03 5.66
C ILE A 504 -1.39 -24.51 5.93
N PHE A 505 -1.58 -23.20 5.94
CA PHE A 505 -2.90 -22.59 6.12
C PHE A 505 -3.03 -21.26 5.36
N PRO A 506 -4.23 -20.88 4.90
CA PRO A 506 -4.48 -19.55 4.34
C PRO A 506 -4.23 -18.45 5.37
N THR A 507 -3.54 -17.39 4.98
CA THR A 507 -3.25 -16.25 5.85
C THR A 507 -3.12 -14.95 5.06
N LYS A 508 -3.02 -13.83 5.78
CA LYS A 508 -2.74 -12.50 5.22
C LYS A 508 -1.41 -11.98 5.76
N ALA A 509 -0.47 -11.74 4.87
CA ALA A 509 0.90 -11.33 5.16
C ALA A 509 1.17 -9.90 4.69
N ILE A 510 2.36 -9.37 4.99
CA ILE A 510 2.86 -8.11 4.42
C ILE A 510 3.72 -8.47 3.21
N ARG A 511 3.36 -7.97 2.03
CA ARG A 511 4.17 -8.12 0.80
C ARG A 511 4.89 -6.83 0.49
N ILE A 512 6.16 -6.94 0.14
CA ILE A 512 7.03 -5.84 -0.25
C ILE A 512 7.60 -6.13 -1.64
N ILE A 513 7.42 -5.18 -2.56
CA ILE A 513 8.01 -5.19 -3.89
C ILE A 513 8.99 -4.04 -3.99
N SER A 514 10.28 -4.34 -3.93
CA SER A 514 11.37 -3.38 -4.05
C SER A 514 11.72 -3.13 -5.52
N PHE A 515 11.90 -1.85 -5.86
CA PHE A 515 12.34 -1.32 -7.15
C PHE A 515 13.81 -0.88 -7.10
N ALA A 516 14.49 -1.05 -5.98
CA ALA A 516 15.90 -0.72 -5.84
C ALA A 516 16.76 -1.58 -6.80
N PRO A 517 17.44 -0.97 -7.79
CA PRO A 517 18.35 -1.70 -8.65
C PRO A 517 19.61 -2.12 -7.90
N ASP A 518 20.33 -3.11 -8.43
CA ASP A 518 21.67 -3.44 -7.96
C ASP A 518 22.66 -2.33 -8.35
N LEU A 519 23.54 -1.95 -7.42
CA LEU A 519 24.51 -0.87 -7.63
C LEU A 519 25.86 -1.37 -8.17
N GLU A 520 26.12 -2.67 -8.01
CA GLU A 520 27.32 -3.40 -8.44
C GLU A 520 27.22 -3.82 -9.91
N ASP A 521 27.10 -2.85 -10.82
CA ASP A 521 27.39 -3.05 -12.24
C ASP A 521 28.81 -2.51 -12.51
N ASP A 522 29.83 -3.26 -12.10
CA ASP A 522 31.12 -3.30 -12.80
C ASP A 522 31.19 -4.67 -13.49
N GLU A 523 31.22 -4.65 -14.82
CA GLU A 523 31.01 -5.76 -15.75
C GLU A 523 31.61 -7.12 -15.35
N LYS A 524 30.76 -8.16 -15.29
CA LYS A 524 31.03 -9.43 -15.98
C LYS A 524 29.75 -9.91 -16.67
N PRO A 525 29.79 -10.27 -17.97
CA PRO A 525 28.68 -10.95 -18.59
C PRO A 525 28.52 -12.32 -17.91
N GLU A 526 27.41 -12.52 -17.21
CA GLU A 526 27.10 -13.81 -16.58
C GLU A 526 26.95 -14.89 -17.67
N LEU A 527 27.92 -15.81 -17.68
CA LEU A 527 27.76 -17.13 -18.25
C LEU A 527 26.67 -17.85 -17.44
N TRP A 528 25.58 -18.21 -18.12
CA TRP A 528 24.54 -19.12 -17.67
C TRP A 528 25.09 -20.20 -16.71
N GLN A 529 24.68 -20.14 -15.44
CA GLN A 529 24.84 -21.26 -14.51
C GLN A 529 23.51 -22.02 -14.43
N PRO A 530 23.53 -23.35 -14.55
CA PRO A 530 22.31 -24.15 -14.50
C PRO A 530 21.68 -24.09 -13.11
N GLU A 531 20.36 -23.96 -13.10
CA GLU A 531 19.51 -23.96 -11.91
C GLU A 531 19.87 -25.13 -10.99
N THR A 532 20.17 -24.82 -9.72
CA THR A 532 20.39 -25.84 -8.70
C THR A 532 19.04 -26.41 -8.23
N GLU A 533 18.96 -27.73 -8.16
CA GLU A 533 17.76 -28.58 -8.08
C GLU A 533 16.76 -28.28 -6.93
N MET A 534 15.65 -27.64 -7.29
CA MET A 534 14.23 -28.07 -7.22
C MET A 534 13.65 -29.04 -6.14
N SER A 535 14.26 -29.31 -4.99
CA SER A 535 13.64 -30.26 -4.02
C SER A 535 12.52 -29.71 -3.11
N SER A 536 12.37 -28.38 -2.97
CA SER A 536 11.37 -27.76 -2.07
C SER A 536 10.06 -27.35 -2.77
N SER A 537 10.09 -27.15 -4.09
CA SER A 537 8.94 -26.71 -4.90
C SER A 537 7.86 -27.80 -5.03
N GLU A 538 8.23 -29.08 -4.99
CA GLU A 538 7.29 -30.20 -5.15
C GLU A 538 6.41 -30.39 -3.89
N ARG A 539 6.96 -30.16 -2.69
CA ARG A 539 6.18 -30.25 -1.43
C ARG A 539 5.16 -29.13 -1.30
N ALA A 540 5.51 -27.96 -1.81
CA ALA A 540 4.66 -26.77 -1.85
C ALA A 540 3.41 -26.96 -2.74
N GLY A 541 3.61 -27.47 -3.96
CA GLY A 541 2.52 -27.76 -4.89
C GLY A 541 1.56 -28.83 -4.36
N ASN A 542 2.08 -29.87 -3.71
CA ASN A 542 1.25 -30.91 -3.11
C ASN A 542 0.42 -30.42 -1.91
N GLY A 543 0.94 -29.46 -1.13
CA GLY A 543 0.22 -28.87 -0.01
C GLY A 543 -0.96 -27.99 -0.42
N LEU A 544 -0.82 -27.22 -1.51
CA LEU A 544 -1.92 -26.44 -2.10
C LEU A 544 -2.98 -27.37 -2.71
N LEU A 545 -2.56 -28.43 -3.43
CA LEU A 545 -3.47 -29.44 -3.98
C LEU A 545 -4.25 -30.18 -2.89
N GLN A 546 -3.62 -30.50 -1.76
CA GLN A 546 -4.29 -31.11 -0.61
C GLN A 546 -5.32 -30.16 0.02
N LEU A 547 -5.01 -28.86 0.13
CA LEU A 547 -5.92 -27.86 0.69
C LEU A 547 -7.10 -27.56 -0.24
N VAL A 548 -6.86 -27.45 -1.55
CA VAL A 548 -7.92 -27.28 -2.56
C VAL A 548 -8.79 -28.53 -2.64
N GLY A 549 -8.21 -29.74 -2.64
CA GLY A 549 -8.96 -30.99 -2.61
C GLY A 549 -9.77 -31.24 -1.32
N MET A 550 -9.38 -30.62 -0.20
CA MET A 550 -10.19 -30.63 1.03
C MET A 550 -11.36 -29.63 0.99
N LEU A 551 -11.24 -28.55 0.19
CA LEU A 551 -12.31 -27.56 0.00
C LEU A 551 -13.33 -28.01 -1.05
N ASP A 552 -12.90 -28.75 -2.07
CA ASP A 552 -13.77 -29.36 -3.10
C ASP A 552 -14.43 -30.68 -2.61
N GLY A 553 -14.07 -31.16 -1.42
CA GLY A 553 -14.46 -32.46 -0.87
C GLY A 553 -15.64 -32.45 0.10
N VAL A 554 -16.64 -31.59 -0.11
CA VAL A 554 -17.97 -31.74 0.51
C VAL A 554 -18.91 -32.33 -0.53
N PRO A 555 -19.10 -33.66 -0.60
CA PRO A 555 -20.21 -34.23 -1.35
C PRO A 555 -21.50 -33.99 -0.57
N ASP A 556 -22.54 -33.55 -1.28
CA ASP A 556 -23.93 -33.75 -0.88
C ASP A 556 -24.11 -35.21 -0.41
N SER A 557 -24.36 -35.39 0.88
CA SER A 557 -24.82 -36.67 1.42
C SER A 557 -26.27 -36.84 0.99
N ASP A 558 -26.44 -37.39 -0.20
CA ASP A 558 -27.65 -38.09 -0.62
C ASP A 558 -27.69 -39.41 0.17
N ASP A 559 -28.20 -39.34 1.39
CA ASP A 559 -28.46 -40.50 2.24
C ASP A 559 -29.69 -41.22 1.68
N GLY A 560 -29.44 -42.18 0.79
CA GLY A 560 -30.40 -43.21 0.43
C GLY A 560 -30.46 -44.26 1.53
N ASP A 561 -31.39 -44.09 2.48
CA ASP A 561 -31.93 -45.20 3.26
C ASP A 561 -33.18 -45.71 2.53
N GLY A 562 -33.09 -46.97 2.09
CA GLY A 562 -34.20 -47.69 1.51
C GLY A 562 -35.13 -48.19 2.60
N ASP A 563 -36.42 -47.88 2.45
CA ASP A 563 -37.49 -48.57 3.16
C ASP A 563 -38.48 -49.16 2.14
N GLU A 564 -38.84 -50.39 2.45
CA GLU A 564 -39.59 -51.35 1.66
C GLU A 564 -41.05 -50.92 1.45
N GLU A 565 -41.59 -51.22 0.27
CA GLU A 565 -43.02 -51.16 -0.03
C GLU A 565 -43.79 -52.19 0.82
N GLU A 566 -44.80 -51.76 1.57
CA GLU A 566 -45.97 -52.60 1.87
C GLU A 566 -47.26 -51.77 1.85
N GLU A 567 -48.28 -52.41 1.30
CA GLU A 567 -49.55 -51.91 0.77
C GLU A 567 -50.57 -51.48 1.86
N GLY A 568 -51.58 -50.69 1.47
CA GLY A 568 -52.89 -50.78 2.14
C GLY A 568 -53.75 -49.52 2.23
N GLU A 569 -54.69 -49.38 1.28
CA GLU A 569 -56.11 -49.01 1.46
C GLU A 569 -56.54 -47.58 1.90
N GLU A 570 -57.27 -46.94 0.97
CA GLU A 570 -58.59 -46.26 1.10
C GLU A 570 -58.93 -45.45 2.37
N ASP A 571 -59.23 -44.15 2.23
CA ASP A 571 -60.62 -43.66 2.16
C ASP A 571 -60.74 -42.12 2.10
N ASP A 572 -61.82 -41.68 1.46
CA ASP A 572 -62.28 -40.31 1.23
C ASP A 572 -62.56 -39.49 2.52
N PHE A 573 -62.52 -38.16 2.41
CA PHE A 573 -63.73 -37.30 2.46
C PHE A 573 -63.50 -35.89 3.04
N VAL A 574 -64.30 -34.98 2.48
CA VAL A 574 -64.43 -33.54 2.63
C VAL A 574 -65.05 -33.15 4.00
N ASP A 575 -64.68 -32.00 4.59
CA ASP A 575 -65.57 -30.82 4.74
C ASP A 575 -65.24 -29.87 5.92
N MET A 576 -65.70 -28.65 5.68
CA MET A 576 -65.71 -27.37 6.37
C MET A 576 -66.03 -27.27 7.88
N MET A 577 -65.45 -26.19 8.44
CA MET A 577 -66.05 -25.12 9.26
C MET A 577 -66.68 -25.39 10.66
N LEU A 578 -66.09 -24.65 11.60
CA LEU A 578 -66.70 -23.91 12.73
C LEU A 578 -67.21 -24.68 13.96
N GLY A 579 -66.65 -24.29 15.10
CA GLY A 579 -67.49 -23.78 16.19
C GLY A 579 -67.26 -24.34 17.59
N SER A 580 -66.60 -23.50 18.41
CA SER A 580 -66.98 -23.15 19.79
C SER A 580 -66.81 -24.16 20.95
N SER A 581 -66.16 -23.66 22.02
CA SER A 581 -66.64 -23.61 23.43
C SER A 581 -65.64 -24.16 24.44
N SER A 582 -64.85 -23.29 25.08
CA SER A 582 -65.03 -22.85 26.47
C SER A 582 -64.00 -21.78 26.84
#